data_AF-A0A951Q992-F1
#
_entry.id   AF-A0A951Q992-F1
#
_cell.length_a   1.000
_cell.length_b   1.000
_cell.length_c   1.000
_cell.angle_alpha   90.00
_cell.angle_beta   90.00
_cell.angle_gamma   90.00
#
_symmetry.space_group_name_H-M   'P 1'
#
loop_
_entity.id
_entity.type
_entity.pdbx_description
1 polymer ?
#
loop_
_entity_poly.entity_id
_entity_poly.type
_entity_poly.pdbx_seq_one_letter_code
_entity_poly.pdbx_strand_id
1 'polypeptide(L)'
;MIHTSGWHLKEMALTHFPSAYLLVSHGSRDPRPQVEMARLAEMVAQQLSQNDLMKAGGQLPTASIVEAAVLELASPLHQQIQQFAERAVTLGCQHLYIVPIFLLPGVHVVEDIPAEVAIAEQKLEGKIALEICPYLGSHPHLQEFWLDFASGFGIPEQGRVLLGHGSRRVGGNQAMEAIAAQLGALPAYWSVAPSLPDQIHLLVGQSCTQIDILPYFLFEGGITDAIAQSVQELAQQLPNVDLRWTPPRGATVKLASFVVEAIAKSNEAFNTVRESART
;
A
#
# COMPACT_ATOMS: atom_id res chain seq x y z
N MET A 1 56.19 -19.91 -35.79
CA MET A 1 55.39 -20.22 -34.59
C MET A 1 54.47 -19.05 -34.37
N ILE A 2 53.17 -19.27 -34.60
CA ILE A 2 52.15 -18.23 -34.77
C ILE A 2 51.37 -18.05 -33.46
N HIS A 3 51.01 -16.78 -33.21
CA HIS A 3 50.29 -16.19 -32.10
C HIS A 3 48.80 -16.60 -31.93
N THR A 4 48.24 -16.16 -30.78
CA THR A 4 46.81 -15.94 -30.40
C THR A 4 46.06 -17.16 -29.86
N SER A 5 45.18 -17.10 -28.85
CA SER A 5 44.54 -16.06 -28.02
C SER A 5 43.79 -16.85 -26.90
N GLY A 6 43.66 -16.42 -25.64
CA GLY A 6 43.10 -15.15 -25.20
C GLY A 6 41.57 -15.22 -25.11
N TRP A 7 41.00 -16.15 -24.33
CA TRP A 7 39.57 -16.13 -24.00
C TRP A 7 39.39 -15.62 -22.56
N HIS A 8 39.13 -14.32 -22.46
CA HIS A 8 38.54 -13.73 -21.26
C HIS A 8 37.09 -14.18 -21.15
N LEU A 9 36.78 -15.02 -20.16
CA LEU A 9 35.45 -15.09 -19.60
C LEU A 9 35.18 -13.72 -18.96
N LYS A 10 34.49 -12.84 -19.68
CA LYS A 10 33.83 -11.69 -19.06
C LYS A 10 32.85 -12.27 -18.04
N GLU A 11 33.16 -12.10 -16.75
CA GLU A 11 32.12 -11.97 -15.74
C GLU A 11 31.08 -11.00 -16.29
N MET A 12 29.92 -11.53 -16.65
CA MET A 12 28.75 -10.71 -16.93
C MET A 12 28.39 -10.08 -15.60
N ALA A 13 28.94 -8.90 -15.32
CA ALA A 13 28.42 -8.02 -14.30
C ALA A 13 26.90 -8.00 -14.49
N LEU A 14 26.16 -8.46 -13.48
CA LEU A 14 24.71 -8.33 -13.44
C LEU A 14 24.43 -6.82 -13.53
N THR A 15 24.22 -6.32 -14.74
CA THR A 15 23.87 -4.93 -14.98
C THR A 15 22.52 -4.73 -14.32
N HIS A 16 22.53 -4.17 -13.12
CA HIS A 16 21.31 -3.73 -12.46
C HIS A 16 20.79 -2.58 -13.31
N PHE A 17 19.63 -2.78 -13.95
CA PHE A 17 18.97 -1.72 -14.68
C PHE A 17 18.15 -0.88 -13.69
N PRO A 18 18.09 0.45 -13.86
CA PRO A 18 17.17 1.26 -13.08
C PRO A 18 15.75 0.72 -13.26
N SER A 19 15.00 0.69 -12.16
CA SER A 19 13.63 0.21 -12.13
C SER A 19 12.69 1.36 -11.83
N ALA A 20 11.52 1.34 -12.47
CA ALA A 20 10.48 2.33 -12.24
C ALA A 20 9.33 1.72 -11.44
N TYR A 21 8.76 2.49 -10.52
CA TYR A 21 7.69 2.06 -9.64
C TYR A 21 6.57 3.10 -9.63
N LEU A 22 5.34 2.67 -9.90
CA LEU A 22 4.16 3.52 -9.86
C LEU A 22 3.21 3.03 -8.76
N LEU A 23 3.11 3.79 -7.69
CA LEU A 23 2.20 3.49 -6.58
C LEU A 23 0.78 3.93 -6.96
N VAL A 24 -0.15 2.99 -7.11
CA VAL A 24 -1.53 3.29 -7.55
C VAL A 24 -2.47 3.30 -6.35
N SER A 25 -3.23 4.37 -6.18
CA SER A 25 -4.29 4.48 -5.17
C SER A 25 -5.66 4.75 -5.82
N HIS A 26 -6.74 4.75 -5.05
CA HIS A 26 -8.08 5.02 -5.59
C HIS A 26 -8.20 6.42 -6.23
N GLY A 27 -7.62 7.45 -5.62
CA GLY A 27 -7.94 8.84 -5.93
C GLY A 27 -8.96 9.42 -4.95
N SER A 28 -8.90 10.74 -4.74
CA SER A 28 -9.72 11.44 -3.75
C SER A 28 -9.95 12.89 -4.17
N ARG A 29 -11.11 13.44 -3.81
CA ARG A 29 -11.38 14.89 -3.91
C ARG A 29 -10.70 15.68 -2.78
N ASP A 30 -10.46 15.00 -1.66
CA ASP A 30 -9.61 15.52 -0.60
C ASP A 30 -8.15 15.47 -1.06
N PRO A 31 -7.38 16.57 -0.93
CA PRO A 31 -5.97 16.60 -1.34
C PRO A 31 -5.03 15.82 -0.40
N ARG A 32 -5.40 15.58 0.87
CA ARG A 32 -4.51 14.96 1.86
C ARG A 32 -4.02 13.56 1.47
N PRO A 33 -4.88 12.62 0.99
CA PRO A 33 -4.41 11.33 0.50
C PRO A 33 -3.36 11.43 -0.62
N GLN A 34 -3.46 12.43 -1.50
CA GLN A 34 -2.50 12.59 -2.58
C GLN A 34 -1.14 13.08 -2.07
N VAL A 35 -1.14 13.98 -1.08
CA VAL A 35 0.08 14.41 -0.39
C VAL A 35 0.74 13.23 0.32
N GLU A 36 -0.03 12.40 1.02
CA GLU A 36 0.48 11.22 1.71
C GLU A 36 1.00 10.15 0.74
N MET A 37 0.36 9.95 -0.41
CA MET A 37 0.87 9.06 -1.47
C MET A 37 2.20 9.53 -2.06
N ALA A 38 2.36 10.84 -2.28
CA ALA A 38 3.63 11.40 -2.74
C ALA A 38 4.74 11.19 -1.69
N ARG A 39 4.43 11.43 -0.41
CA ARG A 39 5.35 11.16 0.70
C ARG A 39 5.71 9.68 0.83
N LEU A 40 4.75 8.78 0.62
CA LEU A 40 5.00 7.34 0.59
C LEU A 40 5.94 6.97 -0.56
N ALA A 41 5.72 7.52 -1.76
CA ALA A 41 6.61 7.31 -2.91
C ALA A 41 8.06 7.75 -2.61
N GLU A 42 8.24 8.90 -1.96
CA GLU A 42 9.58 9.37 -1.52
C GLU A 42 10.24 8.39 -0.52
N MET A 43 9.49 7.91 0.48
CA MET A 43 10.01 6.95 1.46
C MET A 43 10.39 5.61 0.81
N VAL A 44 9.59 5.15 -0.15
CA VAL A 44 9.87 3.92 -0.92
C VAL A 44 11.14 4.11 -1.77
N ALA A 45 11.27 5.24 -2.47
CA ALA A 45 12.47 5.56 -3.26
C ALA A 45 13.75 5.58 -2.40
N GLN A 46 13.66 6.16 -1.20
CA GLN A 46 14.78 6.18 -0.24
C GLN A 46 15.18 4.77 0.20
N GLN A 47 14.21 3.92 0.57
CA GLN A 47 14.48 2.55 1.00
C GLN A 47 15.03 1.67 -0.12
N LEU A 48 14.49 1.77 -1.34
CA LEU A 48 15.02 1.07 -2.51
C LEU A 48 16.48 1.46 -2.76
N SER A 49 16.79 2.76 -2.73
CA SER A 49 18.16 3.25 -2.92
C SER A 49 19.13 2.75 -1.83
N GLN A 50 18.67 2.66 -0.58
CA GLN A 50 19.47 2.11 0.52
C GLN A 50 19.73 0.61 0.35
N ASN A 51 18.71 -0.15 -0.07
CA ASN A 51 18.85 -1.59 -0.33
C ASN A 51 19.81 -1.87 -1.49
N ASP A 52 19.77 -1.06 -2.55
CA ASP A 52 20.70 -1.15 -3.68
C ASP A 52 22.13 -0.86 -3.25
N LEU A 53 22.36 0.17 -2.43
CA LEU A 53 23.67 0.50 -1.86
C LEU A 53 24.27 -0.67 -1.05
N MET A 54 23.44 -1.32 -0.23
CA MET A 54 23.91 -2.47 0.58
C MET A 54 24.27 -3.67 -0.29
N LYS A 55 23.50 -3.95 -1.36
CA LYS A 55 23.75 -5.06 -2.29
C LYS A 55 24.96 -4.81 -3.20
N ALA A 56 25.18 -3.57 -3.61
CA ALA A 56 26.19 -3.21 -4.60
C ALA A 56 27.61 -3.05 -4.01
N GLY A 57 27.82 -3.34 -2.71
CA GLY A 57 29.14 -3.31 -2.08
C GLY A 57 29.85 -1.95 -2.18
N GLY A 58 29.11 -0.85 -2.33
CA GLY A 58 29.65 0.51 -2.51
C GLY A 58 29.74 1.03 -3.96
N GLN A 59 29.21 0.33 -4.97
CA GLN A 59 28.97 0.93 -6.28
C GLN A 59 27.79 1.91 -6.24
N LEU A 60 27.78 2.91 -7.15
CA LEU A 60 26.67 3.87 -7.22
C LEU A 60 25.35 3.10 -7.47
N PRO A 61 24.31 3.37 -6.68
CA PRO A 61 23.02 2.70 -6.83
C PRO A 61 22.41 3.12 -8.17
N THR A 62 21.76 2.17 -8.85
CA THR A 62 20.91 2.49 -9.99
C THR A 62 19.69 3.26 -9.50
N ALA A 63 19.49 4.46 -10.04
CA ALA A 63 18.40 5.34 -9.60
C ALA A 63 17.05 4.64 -9.84
N SER A 64 16.37 4.29 -8.75
CA SER A 64 14.97 3.87 -8.78
C SER A 64 14.09 5.11 -8.80
N ILE A 65 13.18 5.20 -9.78
CA ILE A 65 12.18 6.27 -9.82
C ILE A 65 10.86 5.75 -9.27
N VAL A 66 10.26 6.51 -8.36
CA VAL A 66 8.99 6.15 -7.72
C VAL A 66 8.04 7.34 -7.83
N GLU A 67 6.86 7.13 -8.39
CA GLU A 67 5.80 8.14 -8.45
C GLU A 67 4.47 7.55 -7.96
N ALA A 68 3.50 8.42 -7.69
CA ALA A 68 2.14 8.04 -7.33
C ALA A 68 1.17 8.33 -8.49
N ALA A 69 0.21 7.43 -8.69
CA ALA A 69 -0.91 7.59 -9.59
C ALA A 69 -2.23 7.28 -8.87
N VAL A 70 -3.32 7.73 -9.49
CA VAL A 70 -4.68 7.50 -8.99
C VAL A 70 -5.53 6.82 -10.05
N LEU A 71 -6.39 5.91 -9.65
CA LEU A 71 -7.29 5.19 -10.54
C LEU A 71 -8.47 6.08 -10.99
N GLU A 72 -9.00 6.88 -10.07
CA GLU A 72 -10.18 7.72 -10.29
C GLU A 72 -9.88 9.20 -9.99
N LEU A 73 -10.81 10.08 -10.42
CA LEU A 73 -10.80 11.52 -10.11
C LEU A 73 -9.63 12.31 -10.71
N ALA A 74 -8.88 11.70 -11.64
CA ALA A 74 -7.87 12.34 -12.48
C ALA A 74 -7.99 11.88 -13.94
N SER A 75 -6.93 12.03 -14.73
CA SER A 75 -6.84 11.37 -16.04
C SER A 75 -6.90 9.84 -15.88
N PRO A 76 -7.38 9.10 -16.90
CA PRO A 76 -7.36 7.64 -16.87
C PRO A 76 -5.98 7.08 -16.49
N LEU A 77 -5.96 6.04 -15.67
CA LEU A 77 -4.73 5.46 -15.13
C LEU A 77 -3.76 5.03 -16.24
N HIS A 78 -4.25 4.47 -17.34
CA HIS A 78 -3.43 4.09 -18.48
C HIS A 78 -2.65 5.27 -19.09
N GLN A 79 -3.18 6.49 -19.04
CA GLN A 79 -2.48 7.69 -19.50
C GLN A 79 -1.39 8.10 -18.51
N GLN A 80 -1.65 8.00 -17.21
CA GLN A 80 -0.65 8.25 -16.17
C GLN A 80 0.51 7.24 -16.28
N ILE A 81 0.20 5.95 -16.50
CA ILE A 81 1.18 4.89 -16.75
C ILE A 81 2.02 5.24 -17.99
N GLN A 82 1.41 5.65 -19.10
CA GLN A 82 2.12 6.02 -20.33
C GLN A 82 3.11 7.17 -20.10
N GLN A 83 2.65 8.25 -19.48
CA GLN A 83 3.48 9.42 -19.22
C GLN A 83 4.68 9.07 -18.33
N PHE A 84 4.47 8.25 -17.29
CA PHE A 84 5.54 7.81 -16.41
C PHE A 84 6.50 6.85 -17.11
N ALA A 85 5.97 5.90 -17.88
CA ALA A 85 6.75 4.95 -18.67
C ALA A 85 7.68 5.66 -19.68
N GLU A 86 7.23 6.71 -20.36
CA GLU A 86 8.07 7.48 -21.30
C GLU A 86 9.26 8.14 -20.60
N ARG A 87 9.06 8.68 -19.39
CA ARG A 87 10.15 9.19 -18.55
C ARG A 87 11.09 8.07 -18.11
N ALA A 88 10.53 6.95 -17.67
CA ALA A 88 11.29 5.76 -17.24
C ALA A 88 12.20 5.23 -18.36
N VAL A 89 11.68 5.11 -19.58
CA VAL A 89 12.44 4.69 -20.77
C VAL A 89 13.58 5.66 -21.07
N THR A 90 13.33 6.97 -20.97
CA THR A 90 14.38 8.00 -21.17
C THR A 90 15.51 7.88 -20.15
N LEU A 91 15.20 7.38 -18.95
CA LEU A 91 16.16 7.09 -17.88
C LEU A 91 16.79 5.69 -17.98
N GLY A 92 16.48 4.92 -19.03
CA GLY A 92 17.04 3.59 -19.27
C GLY A 92 16.36 2.47 -18.50
N CYS A 93 15.18 2.71 -17.90
CA CYS A 93 14.41 1.66 -17.24
C CYS A 93 13.82 0.70 -18.28
N GLN A 94 13.90 -0.60 -18.01
CA GLN A 94 13.30 -1.64 -18.84
C GLN A 94 12.02 -2.24 -18.25
N HIS A 95 11.77 -1.96 -16.97
CA HIS A 95 10.64 -2.49 -16.21
C HIS A 95 9.96 -1.38 -15.41
N LEU A 96 8.63 -1.37 -15.46
CA LEU A 96 7.76 -0.53 -14.66
C LEU A 96 6.83 -1.41 -13.82
N TYR A 97 7.04 -1.39 -12.51
CA TYR A 97 6.22 -2.07 -11.53
C TYR A 97 5.07 -1.18 -11.08
N ILE A 98 3.84 -1.67 -11.25
CA ILE A 98 2.61 -1.03 -10.81
C ILE A 98 2.24 -1.63 -9.46
N VAL A 99 2.21 -0.82 -8.42
CA VAL A 99 2.04 -1.29 -7.04
C VAL A 99 0.71 -0.77 -6.48
N PRO A 100 -0.34 -1.61 -6.38
CA PRO A 100 -1.61 -1.19 -5.85
C PRO A 100 -1.55 -0.95 -4.33
N ILE A 101 -1.72 0.29 -3.89
CA ILE A 101 -1.80 0.70 -2.48
C ILE A 101 -3.26 0.62 -2.01
N PHE A 102 -3.76 -0.61 -1.92
CA PHE A 102 -5.13 -0.95 -1.51
C PHE A 102 -5.09 -1.94 -0.35
N LEU A 103 -6.00 -1.78 0.62
CA LEU A 103 -6.06 -2.68 1.79
C LEU A 103 -6.88 -3.95 1.55
N LEU A 104 -7.83 -3.91 0.61
CA LEU A 104 -8.76 -5.01 0.34
C LEU A 104 -8.87 -5.28 -1.16
N PRO A 105 -9.09 -6.55 -1.56
CA PRO A 105 -9.24 -6.92 -2.96
C PRO A 105 -10.65 -6.57 -3.48
N GLY A 106 -10.87 -5.29 -3.78
CA GLY A 106 -12.08 -4.79 -4.46
C GLY A 106 -12.01 -4.93 -5.99
N VAL A 107 -13.07 -4.48 -6.70
CA VAL A 107 -13.10 -4.42 -8.18
C VAL A 107 -11.88 -3.71 -8.73
N HIS A 108 -11.50 -2.61 -8.10
CA HIS A 108 -10.36 -1.81 -8.52
C HIS A 108 -9.06 -2.61 -8.64
N VAL A 109 -8.79 -3.50 -7.67
CA VAL A 109 -7.58 -4.32 -7.66
C VAL A 109 -7.67 -5.48 -8.65
N VAL A 110 -8.85 -6.10 -8.74
CA VAL A 110 -9.04 -7.37 -9.47
C VAL A 110 -9.35 -7.16 -10.95
N GLU A 111 -9.99 -6.04 -11.31
CA GLU A 111 -10.55 -5.80 -12.64
C GLU A 111 -10.03 -4.48 -13.23
N ASP A 112 -10.21 -3.35 -12.54
CA ASP A 112 -9.96 -2.03 -13.15
C ASP A 112 -8.47 -1.74 -13.39
N ILE A 113 -7.60 -1.99 -12.41
CA ILE A 113 -6.15 -1.81 -12.57
C ILE A 113 -5.60 -2.72 -13.68
N PRO A 114 -5.88 -4.04 -13.69
CA PRO A 114 -5.47 -4.90 -14.81
C PRO A 114 -5.95 -4.41 -16.18
N ALA A 115 -7.20 -3.93 -16.29
CA ALA A 115 -7.72 -3.40 -17.55
C ALA A 115 -6.98 -2.14 -18.01
N GLU A 116 -6.73 -1.18 -17.10
CA GLU A 116 -5.97 0.04 -17.41
C GLU A 116 -4.51 -0.26 -17.76
N VAL A 117 -3.89 -1.23 -17.10
CA VAL A 117 -2.53 -1.67 -17.42
C VAL A 117 -2.47 -2.30 -18.82
N ALA A 118 -3.42 -3.17 -19.18
CA ALA A 118 -3.48 -3.76 -20.52
C ALA A 118 -3.61 -2.69 -21.63
N ILE A 119 -4.40 -1.64 -21.39
CA ILE A 119 -4.50 -0.49 -22.31
C ILE A 119 -3.16 0.24 -22.42
N ALA A 120 -2.44 0.40 -21.31
CA ALA A 120 -1.12 1.02 -21.31
C ALA A 120 -0.08 0.19 -22.05
N GLU A 121 -0.04 -1.13 -21.83
CA GLU A 121 0.85 -2.07 -22.52
C GLU A 121 0.70 -1.98 -24.04
N GLN A 122 -0.55 -1.98 -24.53
CA GLN A 122 -0.82 -1.87 -25.97
C GLN A 122 -0.25 -0.57 -26.56
N LYS A 123 -0.41 0.56 -25.88
CA LYS A 123 0.06 1.86 -26.38
C LYS A 123 1.57 2.06 -26.23
N LEU A 124 2.22 1.35 -25.31
CA LEU A 124 3.66 1.43 -25.11
C LEU A 124 4.44 0.55 -26.09
N GLU A 125 3.78 -0.34 -26.83
CA GLU A 125 4.37 -1.13 -27.93
C GLU A 125 5.67 -1.87 -27.52
N GLY A 126 5.71 -2.37 -26.28
CA GLY A 126 6.87 -3.11 -25.76
C GLY A 126 8.12 -2.28 -25.45
N LYS A 127 8.02 -0.94 -25.42
CA LYS A 127 9.14 -0.05 -25.03
C LYS A 127 9.64 -0.30 -23.59
N ILE A 128 8.75 -0.76 -22.73
CA ILE A 128 9.02 -1.10 -21.32
C ILE A 128 8.08 -2.24 -20.91
N ALA A 129 8.56 -3.18 -20.10
CA ALA A 129 7.72 -4.22 -19.54
C ALA A 129 6.91 -3.66 -18.35
N LEU A 130 5.61 -3.94 -18.31
CA LEU A 130 4.74 -3.59 -17.19
C LEU A 130 4.49 -4.84 -16.33
N GLU A 131 4.46 -4.65 -15.01
CA GLU A 131 4.16 -5.73 -14.08
C GLU A 131 3.30 -5.21 -12.93
N ILE A 132 2.19 -5.89 -12.64
CA ILE A 132 1.33 -5.57 -11.50
C ILE A 132 1.82 -6.37 -10.29
N CYS A 133 2.30 -5.66 -9.27
CA CYS A 133 2.67 -6.27 -8.00
C CYS A 133 1.42 -6.68 -7.20
N PRO A 134 1.56 -7.61 -6.22
CA PRO A 134 0.52 -7.85 -5.24
C PRO A 134 0.08 -6.55 -4.56
N TYR A 135 -1.23 -6.36 -4.38
CA TYR A 135 -1.76 -5.19 -3.68
C TYR A 135 -1.31 -5.21 -2.22
N LEU A 136 -1.11 -4.03 -1.61
CA LEU A 136 -0.56 -3.89 -0.26
C LEU A 136 -1.27 -4.77 0.78
N GLY A 137 -2.60 -4.83 0.75
CA GLY A 137 -3.44 -5.66 1.63
C GLY A 137 -3.16 -7.16 1.60
N SER A 138 -2.53 -7.67 0.53
CA SER A 138 -2.12 -9.07 0.43
C SER A 138 -0.80 -9.37 1.15
N HIS A 139 -0.11 -8.35 1.69
CA HIS A 139 1.14 -8.55 2.38
C HIS A 139 0.91 -9.34 3.69
N PRO A 140 1.60 -10.49 3.90
CA PRO A 140 1.30 -11.44 4.98
C PRO A 140 1.56 -10.91 6.39
N HIS A 141 2.28 -9.79 6.50
CA HIS A 141 2.63 -9.13 7.75
C HIS A 141 1.97 -7.75 7.90
N LEU A 142 1.05 -7.36 6.99
CA LEU A 142 0.45 -6.02 7.04
C LEU A 142 -0.31 -5.76 8.34
N GLN A 143 -0.87 -6.80 8.97
CA GLN A 143 -1.52 -6.70 10.28
C GLN A 143 -0.62 -6.06 11.34
N GLU A 144 0.70 -6.25 11.26
CA GLU A 144 1.68 -5.66 12.18
C GLU A 144 1.70 -4.13 12.11
N PHE A 145 1.20 -3.53 11.03
CA PHE A 145 1.00 -2.08 10.94
C PHE A 145 0.00 -1.59 11.99
N TRP A 146 -1.12 -2.31 12.16
CA TRP A 146 -2.15 -1.99 13.14
C TRP A 146 -1.82 -2.51 14.54
N LEU A 147 -1.14 -3.65 14.68
CA LEU A 147 -0.67 -4.12 15.99
C LEU A 147 0.31 -3.12 16.62
N ASP A 148 1.29 -2.63 15.86
CA ASP A 148 2.20 -1.58 16.31
C ASP A 148 1.46 -0.29 16.62
N PHE A 149 0.47 0.07 15.78
CA PHE A 149 -0.33 1.24 16.04
C PHE A 149 -1.05 1.12 17.39
N ALA A 150 -1.68 -0.03 17.63
CA ALA A 150 -2.39 -0.35 18.86
C ALA A 150 -1.48 -0.43 20.10
N SER A 151 -0.20 -0.77 19.95
CA SER A 151 0.75 -0.80 21.08
C SER A 151 1.05 0.58 21.68
N GLY A 152 0.78 1.66 20.95
CA GLY A 152 0.83 3.03 21.48
C GLY A 152 -0.30 3.34 22.47
N PHE A 153 -1.29 2.46 22.58
CA PHE A 153 -2.44 2.59 23.45
C PHE A 153 -2.31 1.61 24.64
N GLY A 154 -2.89 1.97 25.79
CA GLY A 154 -2.89 1.12 26.99
C GLY A 154 -3.58 -0.24 26.78
N ILE A 155 -3.35 -1.19 27.71
CA ILE A 155 -3.96 -2.53 27.73
C ILE A 155 -5.38 -2.48 28.39
N PRO A 156 -6.20 -3.56 28.34
CA PRO A 156 -7.53 -3.67 27.73
C PRO A 156 -8.68 -3.65 28.77
N GLU A 157 -8.56 -2.91 29.87
CA GLU A 157 -9.76 -2.55 30.66
C GLU A 157 -10.68 -1.57 29.89
N GLN A 158 -10.21 -1.15 28.71
CA GLN A 158 -10.83 -0.23 27.77
C GLN A 158 -11.39 -1.04 26.58
N GLY A 159 -12.61 -0.73 26.15
CA GLY A 159 -13.18 -1.29 24.92
C GLY A 159 -12.39 -0.83 23.70
N ARG A 160 -12.42 -1.59 22.61
CA ARG A 160 -11.72 -1.21 21.37
C ARG A 160 -12.58 -1.45 20.16
N VAL A 161 -12.57 -0.51 19.23
CA VAL A 161 -13.22 -0.62 17.93
C VAL A 161 -12.16 -0.46 16.84
N LEU A 162 -12.15 -1.38 15.87
CA LEU A 162 -11.45 -1.18 14.61
C LEU A 162 -12.49 -0.74 13.58
N LEU A 163 -12.35 0.48 13.06
CA LEU A 163 -13.33 1.10 12.17
C LEU A 163 -12.79 1.23 10.75
N GLY A 164 -13.47 0.61 9.78
CA GLY A 164 -13.15 0.70 8.36
C GLY A 164 -14.31 1.25 7.53
N HIS A 165 -14.09 1.39 6.23
CA HIS A 165 -15.18 1.78 5.32
C HIS A 165 -16.32 0.75 5.31
N GLY A 166 -15.95 -0.53 5.29
CA GLY A 166 -16.87 -1.65 5.17
C GLY A 166 -17.30 -1.95 3.74
N SER A 167 -17.59 -3.22 3.50
CA SER A 167 -18.02 -3.79 2.22
C SER A 167 -19.29 -4.61 2.39
N ARG A 168 -20.15 -4.58 1.37
CA ARG A 168 -21.34 -5.44 1.27
C ARG A 168 -21.04 -6.80 0.62
N ARG A 169 -19.83 -6.99 0.11
CA ARG A 169 -19.42 -8.25 -0.54
C ARG A 169 -19.19 -9.32 0.53
N VAL A 170 -19.61 -10.54 0.21
CA VAL A 170 -19.31 -11.72 1.04
C VAL A 170 -17.79 -11.84 1.17
N GLY A 171 -17.29 -11.94 2.41
CA GLY A 171 -15.85 -12.00 2.71
C GLY A 171 -15.11 -10.66 2.57
N GLY A 172 -15.77 -9.58 2.13
CA GLY A 172 -15.12 -8.30 1.86
C GLY A 172 -14.53 -7.61 3.09
N ASN A 173 -14.97 -7.98 4.29
CA ASN A 173 -14.47 -7.44 5.55
C ASN A 173 -13.58 -8.43 6.32
N GLN A 174 -13.40 -9.67 5.85
CA GLN A 174 -12.79 -10.75 6.61
C GLN A 174 -11.34 -10.45 7.03
N ALA A 175 -10.56 -9.79 6.16
CA ALA A 175 -9.19 -9.39 6.48
C ALA A 175 -9.14 -8.39 7.65
N MET A 176 -10.06 -7.42 7.66
CA MET A 176 -10.18 -6.44 8.75
C MET A 176 -10.71 -7.10 10.03
N GLU A 177 -11.69 -8.01 9.92
CA GLU A 177 -12.22 -8.76 11.07
C GLU A 177 -11.14 -9.62 11.74
N ALA A 178 -10.25 -10.25 10.95
CA ALA A 178 -9.12 -11.00 11.48
C ALA A 178 -8.15 -10.10 12.26
N ILE A 179 -7.89 -8.89 11.77
CA ILE A 179 -7.05 -7.90 12.46
C ILE A 179 -7.76 -7.40 13.74
N ALA A 180 -9.06 -7.13 13.67
CA ALA A 180 -9.86 -6.74 14.83
C ALA A 180 -9.79 -7.80 15.94
N ALA A 181 -9.93 -9.08 15.57
CA ALA A 181 -9.79 -10.19 16.52
C ALA A 181 -8.41 -10.23 17.19
N GLN A 182 -7.32 -10.04 16.44
CA GLN A 182 -5.95 -9.99 17.00
C GLN A 182 -5.74 -8.79 17.93
N LEU A 183 -6.44 -7.69 17.68
CA LEU A 183 -6.40 -6.47 18.49
C LEU A 183 -7.28 -6.51 19.75
N GLY A 184 -8.10 -7.55 19.91
CA GLY A 184 -9.17 -7.58 20.90
C GLY A 184 -10.22 -6.48 20.66
N ALA A 185 -10.44 -6.11 19.40
CA ALA A 185 -11.32 -5.03 18.98
C ALA A 185 -12.62 -5.57 18.35
N LEU A 186 -13.70 -4.82 18.51
CA LEU A 186 -14.93 -5.03 17.74
C LEU A 186 -14.79 -4.37 16.35
N PRO A 187 -15.10 -5.08 15.26
CA PRO A 187 -15.14 -4.46 13.95
C PRO A 187 -16.37 -3.55 13.82
N ALA A 188 -16.17 -2.34 13.30
CA ALA A 188 -17.23 -1.41 12.95
C ALA A 188 -17.01 -0.89 11.53
N TYR A 189 -18.10 -0.49 10.87
CA TYR A 189 -18.02 -0.01 9.50
C TYR A 189 -18.76 1.31 9.29
N TRP A 190 -18.22 2.13 8.40
CA TRP A 190 -18.82 3.41 8.02
C TRP A 190 -20.06 3.24 7.11
N SER A 191 -20.02 2.31 6.16
CA SER A 191 -21.01 2.18 5.09
C SER A 191 -21.98 1.00 5.24
N VAL A 192 -21.74 0.12 6.22
CA VAL A 192 -22.53 -1.10 6.49
C VAL A 192 -22.60 -1.35 7.99
N ALA A 193 -23.47 -2.28 8.41
CA ALA A 193 -23.51 -2.74 9.80
C ALA A 193 -22.45 -3.82 10.08
N PRO A 194 -22.03 -4.00 11.34
CA PRO A 194 -22.31 -3.16 12.51
C PRO A 194 -21.67 -1.77 12.40
N SER A 195 -22.41 -0.73 12.80
CA SER A 195 -21.94 0.65 12.73
C SER A 195 -21.08 1.02 13.95
N LEU A 196 -20.35 2.14 13.86
CA LEU A 196 -19.58 2.66 15.00
C LEU A 196 -20.47 2.91 16.24
N PRO A 197 -21.63 3.60 16.14
CA PRO A 197 -22.55 3.72 17.27
C PRO A 197 -22.96 2.38 17.89
N ASP A 198 -23.30 1.38 17.07
CA ASP A 198 -23.74 0.06 17.56
C ASP A 198 -22.67 -0.59 18.43
N GLN A 199 -21.41 -0.56 17.97
CA GLN A 199 -20.30 -1.17 18.71
C GLN A 199 -19.93 -0.39 19.97
N ILE A 200 -20.02 0.94 19.95
CA ILE A 200 -19.83 1.75 21.15
C ILE A 200 -20.91 1.41 22.18
N HIS A 201 -22.18 1.35 21.79
CA HIS A 201 -23.26 0.98 22.72
C HIS A 201 -23.09 -0.44 23.29
N LEU A 202 -22.60 -1.39 22.49
CA LEU A 202 -22.30 -2.73 22.95
C LEU A 202 -21.22 -2.72 24.05
N LEU A 203 -20.11 -1.99 23.84
CA LEU A 203 -19.03 -1.87 24.82
C LEU A 203 -19.47 -1.13 26.09
N VAL A 204 -20.28 -0.09 25.96
CA VAL A 204 -20.88 0.61 27.11
C VAL A 204 -21.77 -0.33 27.93
N GLY A 205 -22.55 -1.19 27.26
CA GLY A 205 -23.33 -2.24 27.92
C GLY A 205 -22.47 -3.28 28.66
N GLN A 206 -21.20 -3.42 28.28
CA GLN A 206 -20.19 -4.24 28.95
C GLN A 206 -19.41 -3.48 30.04
N SER A 207 -19.90 -2.29 30.44
CA SER A 207 -19.28 -1.42 31.44
C SER A 207 -17.93 -0.81 31.03
N CYS A 208 -17.59 -0.78 29.74
CA CYS A 208 -16.42 -0.05 29.26
C CYS A 208 -16.65 1.46 29.39
N THR A 209 -15.76 2.15 30.12
CA THR A 209 -15.78 3.61 30.30
C THR A 209 -14.69 4.32 29.50
N GLN A 210 -13.81 3.57 28.85
CA GLN A 210 -12.80 4.07 27.92
C GLN A 210 -12.86 3.22 26.66
N ILE A 211 -12.96 3.84 25.48
CA ILE A 211 -13.08 3.14 24.20
C ILE A 211 -12.10 3.75 23.19
N ASP A 212 -11.12 2.97 22.78
CA ASP A 212 -10.20 3.34 21.69
C ASP A 212 -10.82 3.00 20.33
N ILE A 213 -10.82 3.96 19.42
CA ILE A 213 -11.35 3.82 18.06
C ILE A 213 -10.19 3.93 17.09
N LEU A 214 -9.77 2.80 16.54
CA LEU A 214 -8.66 2.72 15.59
C LEU A 214 -9.15 2.69 14.14
N PRO A 215 -8.54 3.47 13.24
CA PRO A 215 -8.86 3.45 11.83
C PRO A 215 -8.23 2.26 11.09
N TYR A 216 -9.05 1.59 10.30
CA TYR A 216 -8.63 0.73 9.19
C TYR A 216 -8.59 1.53 7.88
N PHE A 217 -7.77 2.59 7.88
CA PHE A 217 -7.52 3.49 6.75
C PHE A 217 -6.02 3.81 6.68
N LEU A 218 -5.48 4.08 5.49
CA LEU A 218 -4.08 4.45 5.33
C LEU A 218 -3.82 5.94 5.59
N PHE A 219 -4.70 6.81 5.08
CA PHE A 219 -4.54 8.26 5.08
C PHE A 219 -5.78 8.97 5.58
N GLU A 220 -5.61 10.19 6.09
CA GLU A 220 -6.72 11.08 6.40
C GLU A 220 -7.46 11.55 5.14
N GLY A 221 -8.75 11.81 5.27
CA GLY A 221 -9.60 12.39 4.23
C GLY A 221 -11.01 12.67 4.75
N GLY A 222 -11.93 13.06 3.85
CA GLY A 222 -13.29 13.44 4.25
C GLY A 222 -14.06 12.39 5.07
N ILE A 223 -13.84 11.09 4.84
CA ILE A 223 -14.46 10.02 5.67
C ILE A 223 -13.90 10.04 7.09
N THR A 224 -12.59 10.22 7.27
CA THR A 224 -11.99 10.25 8.61
C THR A 224 -12.40 11.49 9.38
N ASP A 225 -12.62 12.62 8.70
CA ASP A 225 -13.19 13.82 9.31
C ASP A 225 -14.64 13.60 9.75
N ALA A 226 -15.45 12.97 8.90
CA ALA A 226 -16.84 12.64 9.24
C ALA A 226 -16.92 11.66 10.42
N ILE A 227 -15.98 10.70 10.50
CA ILE A 227 -15.83 9.82 11.65
C ILE A 227 -15.46 10.63 12.90
N ALA A 228 -14.46 11.51 12.82
CA ALA A 228 -14.04 12.33 13.96
C ALA A 228 -15.22 13.17 14.51
N GLN A 229 -16.00 13.77 13.61
CA GLN A 229 -17.23 14.50 13.96
C GLN A 229 -18.27 13.60 14.64
N SER A 230 -18.52 12.41 14.08
CA SER A 230 -19.44 11.44 14.66
C SER A 230 -19.01 10.98 16.06
N VAL A 231 -17.70 10.79 16.29
CA VAL A 231 -17.15 10.47 17.62
C VAL A 231 -17.38 11.60 18.61
N GLN A 232 -17.19 12.86 18.20
CA GLN A 232 -17.47 14.02 19.06
C GLN A 232 -18.95 14.12 19.46
N GLU A 233 -19.86 13.86 18.51
CA GLU A 233 -21.30 13.84 18.77
C GLU A 233 -21.69 12.72 19.74
N LEU A 234 -21.13 11.52 19.57
CA LEU A 234 -21.35 10.41 20.49
C LEU A 234 -20.78 10.68 21.90
N ALA A 235 -19.62 11.33 22.00
CA ALA A 235 -19.02 11.69 23.28
C ALA A 235 -19.90 12.66 24.07
N GLN A 236 -20.62 13.57 23.39
CA GLN A 236 -21.61 14.46 24.05
C GLN A 236 -22.81 13.69 24.62
N GLN A 237 -23.19 12.58 23.97
CA GLN A 237 -24.31 11.73 24.41
C GLN A 237 -23.90 10.73 25.51
N LEU A 238 -22.61 10.45 25.63
CA LEU A 238 -22.03 9.47 26.55
C LEU A 238 -20.99 10.13 27.47
N PRO A 239 -21.36 11.09 28.34
CA PRO A 239 -20.41 11.90 29.10
C PRO A 239 -19.55 11.12 30.12
N ASN A 240 -19.95 9.88 30.44
CA ASN A 240 -19.23 8.99 31.36
C ASN A 240 -18.28 8.02 30.62
N VAL A 241 -18.15 8.16 29.30
CA VAL A 241 -17.35 7.28 28.44
C VAL A 241 -16.33 8.13 27.69
N ASP A 242 -15.06 7.83 27.88
CA ASP A 242 -13.96 8.46 27.16
C ASP A 242 -13.78 7.79 25.79
N LEU A 243 -14.28 8.43 24.73
CA LEU A 243 -14.14 7.97 23.36
C LEU A 243 -12.88 8.57 22.73
N ARG A 244 -11.93 7.72 22.33
CA ARG A 244 -10.63 8.14 21.80
C ARG A 244 -10.49 7.76 20.33
N TRP A 245 -10.82 8.69 19.45
CA TRP A 245 -10.50 8.59 18.02
C TRP A 245 -9.03 8.95 17.78
N THR A 246 -8.34 8.10 17.02
CA THR A 246 -6.98 8.43 16.53
C THR A 246 -6.98 8.45 15.00
N PRO A 247 -6.46 9.51 14.37
CA PRO A 247 -6.34 9.55 12.91
C PRO A 247 -5.42 8.45 12.35
N PRO A 248 -5.57 8.08 11.06
CA PRO A 248 -4.63 7.19 10.38
C PRO A 248 -3.18 7.66 10.50
N ARG A 249 -2.24 6.72 10.57
CA ARG A 249 -0.81 7.04 10.75
C ARG A 249 -0.16 7.73 9.53
N GLY A 250 -0.82 7.72 8.38
CA GLY A 250 -0.26 8.29 7.16
C GLY A 250 0.86 7.45 6.55
N ALA A 251 1.64 8.08 5.68
CA ALA A 251 2.88 7.56 5.14
C ALA A 251 3.94 7.47 6.24
N THR A 252 4.39 6.25 6.51
CA THR A 252 5.41 5.96 7.52
C THR A 252 6.51 5.09 6.91
N VAL A 253 7.68 5.11 7.53
CA VAL A 253 8.80 4.23 7.15
C VAL A 253 8.38 2.76 7.15
N LYS A 254 7.60 2.33 8.17
CA LYS A 254 7.11 0.94 8.26
C LYS A 254 6.16 0.60 7.10
N LEU A 255 5.25 1.52 6.73
CA LEU A 255 4.38 1.32 5.57
C LEU A 255 5.18 1.21 4.27
N ALA A 256 6.17 2.08 4.07
CA ALA A 256 7.06 2.03 2.92
C ALA A 256 7.83 0.70 2.85
N SER A 257 8.24 0.13 3.98
CA SER A 257 8.91 -1.18 4.00
C SER A 257 8.01 -2.31 3.49
N PHE A 258 6.73 -2.34 3.86
CA PHE A 258 5.79 -3.30 3.28
C PHE A 258 5.61 -3.13 1.76
N VAL A 259 5.65 -1.89 1.26
CA VAL A 259 5.61 -1.63 -0.19
C VAL A 259 6.87 -2.18 -0.88
N VAL A 260 8.05 -1.94 -0.30
CA VAL A 260 9.33 -2.45 -0.81
C VAL A 260 9.39 -3.98 -0.78
N GLU A 261 8.86 -4.62 0.27
CA GLU A 261 8.76 -6.08 0.37
C GLU A 261 7.81 -6.67 -0.68
N ALA A 262 6.68 -6.02 -0.94
CA ALA A 262 5.76 -6.42 -2.00
C ALA A 262 6.41 -6.33 -3.40
N ILE A 263 7.21 -5.29 -3.64
CA ILE A 263 8.01 -5.12 -4.85
C ILE A 263 9.05 -6.25 -5.00
N ALA A 264 9.78 -6.57 -3.93
CA ALA A 264 10.85 -7.57 -3.98
C ALA A 264 10.34 -8.97 -4.37
N LYS A 265 9.15 -9.36 -3.89
CA LYS A 265 8.50 -10.63 -4.23
C LYS A 265 8.17 -10.73 -5.73
N SER A 266 7.72 -9.64 -6.34
CA SER A 266 7.49 -9.57 -7.79
C SER A 266 8.80 -9.79 -8.58
N ASN A 267 9.88 -9.13 -8.15
CA ASN A 267 11.20 -9.28 -8.78
C ASN A 267 11.71 -10.74 -8.72
N GLU A 268 11.50 -11.45 -7.61
CA GLU A 268 11.88 -12.86 -7.46
C GLU A 268 11.09 -13.79 -8.39
N ALA A 269 9.77 -13.59 -8.48
CA ALA A 269 8.91 -14.33 -9.39
C ALA A 269 9.34 -14.12 -10.86
N PHE A 270 9.62 -12.89 -11.25
CA PHE A 270 10.07 -12.55 -12.60
C PHE A 270 11.41 -13.21 -12.96
N ASN A 271 12.41 -13.14 -12.08
CA ASN A 271 13.72 -13.75 -12.32
C ASN A 271 13.63 -15.26 -12.50
N THR A 272 12.78 -15.93 -11.71
CA THR A 272 12.54 -17.38 -11.79
C THR A 272 11.94 -17.79 -13.14
N VAL A 273 10.99 -17.01 -13.67
CA VAL A 273 10.39 -17.25 -15.00
C VAL A 273 11.42 -17.05 -16.12
N ARG A 274 12.29 -16.04 -16.00
CA ARG A 274 13.35 -15.76 -16.97
C ARG A 274 14.41 -16.86 -17.06
N GLU A 275 14.78 -17.44 -15.93
CA GLU A 275 15.74 -18.56 -15.89
C GLU A 275 15.14 -19.84 -16.49
N SER A 276 13.87 -20.09 -16.23
CA SER A 276 13.13 -21.23 -16.79
C SER A 276 12.90 -21.11 -18.30
N ALA A 277 12.79 -19.90 -18.85
CA ALA A 277 12.65 -19.67 -20.30
C ALA A 277 13.97 -19.76 -21.09
N ARG A 278 15.11 -19.86 -20.39
CA ARG A 278 16.46 -19.99 -20.97
C ARG A 278 17.03 -21.41 -20.89
N THR A 279 16.31 -22.33 -20.24
CA THR A 279 16.64 -23.77 -20.15
C THR A 279 15.80 -24.58 -21.11
#